data_AF-X1H1Z0-F1
#
_entry.id   AF-X1H1Z0-F1
#
_cell.length_a   1.000
_cell.length_b   1.000
_cell.length_c   1.000
_cell.angle_alpha   90.00
_cell.angle_beta   90.00
_cell.angle_gamma   90.00
#
_symmetry.space_group_name_H-M   'P 1'
#
loop_
_entity.id
_entity.type
_entity.pdbx_description
1 polymer ?
#
loop_
_entity_poly.entity_id
_entity_poly.type
_entity_poly.pdbx_seq_one_letter_code
_entity_poly.pdbx_strand_id
1 'polypeptide(L)'
;IDSRFGRSLEAIKDDERAAESIGIPCAKNKLISFFISGFYSGLAGALYAHFDRFISPDTFTFSLSILVLCMVIIGGMGTVPGSILGAIIIVILLEYLQPLGDYR
;
A
#
# COMPACT_ATOMS: atom_id res chain seq x y z
N ILE A 1 -13.42 -0.29 8.88
CA ILE A 1 -14.32 -0.79 7.81
C ILE A 1 -15.77 -0.30 8.02
N ASP A 2 -16.12 0.20 9.20
CA ASP A 2 -17.50 0.65 9.52
C ASP A 2 -17.99 1.98 8.89
N SER A 3 -17.20 2.62 8.04
CA SER A 3 -17.65 3.84 7.35
C SER A 3 -18.51 3.51 6.14
N ARG A 4 -19.51 4.37 5.83
CA ARG A 4 -20.35 4.26 4.62
C ARG A 4 -19.51 4.14 3.34
N PHE A 5 -18.37 4.83 3.28
CA PHE A 5 -17.44 4.76 2.16
C PHE A 5 -16.76 3.38 2.05
N GLY A 6 -16.31 2.82 3.18
CA GLY A 6 -15.68 1.49 3.22
C GLY A 6 -16.65 0.38 2.80
N ARG A 7 -17.87 0.39 3.33
CA ARG A 7 -18.92 -0.57 2.94
C ARG A 7 -19.32 -0.44 1.47
N SER A 8 -19.32 0.77 0.92
CA SER A 8 -19.60 0.97 -0.51
C SER A 8 -18.51 0.37 -1.41
N LEU A 9 -17.24 0.40 -0.98
CA LEU A 9 -16.15 -0.24 -1.70
C LEU A 9 -16.18 -1.76 -1.58
N GLU A 10 -16.60 -2.29 -0.44
CA GLU A 10 -16.82 -3.72 -0.23
C GLU A 10 -17.93 -4.26 -1.14
N ALA A 11 -19.05 -3.53 -1.25
CA ALA A 11 -20.12 -3.89 -2.17
C ALA A 11 -19.67 -3.86 -3.65
N ILE A 12 -18.84 -2.88 -4.04
CA ILE A 12 -18.26 -2.79 -5.39
C ILE A 12 -17.30 -3.96 -5.65
N LYS A 13 -16.58 -4.43 -4.63
CA LYS A 13 -15.65 -5.58 -4.74
C LYS A 13 -16.39 -6.88 -5.03
N ASP A 14 -17.59 -7.06 -4.46
CA ASP A 14 -18.37 -8.29 -4.63
C ASP A 14 -19.06 -8.34 -5.99
N ASP A 15 -19.88 -7.35 -6.34
CA ASP A 15 -20.48 -7.21 -7.67
C ASP A 15 -20.79 -5.74 -7.99
N GLU A 16 -20.07 -5.19 -8.98
CA GLU A 16 -20.24 -3.82 -9.43
C GLU A 16 -21.62 -3.54 -10.01
N ARG A 17 -22.20 -4.48 -10.78
CA ARG A 17 -23.52 -4.27 -11.42
C ARG A 17 -24.63 -4.29 -10.38
N ALA A 18 -24.49 -5.14 -9.37
CA ALA A 18 -25.40 -5.15 -8.22
C ALA A 18 -25.28 -3.85 -7.41
N ALA A 19 -24.06 -3.36 -7.17
CA ALA A 19 -23.82 -2.10 -6.46
C ALA A 19 -24.42 -0.87 -7.20
N GLU A 20 -24.34 -0.83 -8.53
CA GLU A 20 -25.00 0.22 -9.33
C GLU A 20 -26.53 0.15 -9.22
N SER A 21 -27.11 -1.06 -9.18
CA SER A 21 -28.57 -1.24 -9.10
C SER A 21 -29.18 -0.72 -7.79
N ILE A 22 -28.41 -0.71 -6.70
CA ILE A 22 -28.82 -0.16 -5.39
C ILE A 22 -28.44 1.32 -5.23
N GLY A 23 -27.97 1.98 -6.30
CA GLY A 23 -27.69 3.42 -6.33
C GLY A 23 -26.32 3.84 -5.80
N ILE A 24 -25.35 2.92 -5.68
CA ILE A 24 -23.98 3.28 -5.32
C ILE A 24 -23.26 3.81 -6.58
N PRO A 25 -22.69 5.02 -6.55
CA PRO A 25 -21.94 5.55 -7.68
C PRO A 25 -20.55 4.90 -7.78
N CYS A 26 -20.49 3.72 -8.41
CA CYS A 26 -19.30 2.88 -8.54
C CYS A 26 -18.10 3.63 -9.16
N ALA A 27 -18.33 4.34 -10.26
CA ALA A 27 -17.30 5.13 -10.95
C ALA A 27 -16.67 6.20 -10.04
N LYS A 28 -17.48 6.95 -9.28
CA LYS A 28 -16.99 8.00 -8.37
C LYS A 28 -16.16 7.40 -7.23
N ASN A 29 -16.63 6.31 -6.64
CA ASN A 29 -15.94 5.65 -5.53
C ASN A 29 -14.60 5.04 -5.99
N LYS A 30 -14.55 4.44 -7.17
CA LYS A 30 -13.30 3.93 -7.76
C LYS A 30 -12.30 5.05 -8.04
N LEU A 31 -12.75 6.16 -8.61
CA LEU A 31 -11.90 7.33 -8.88
C LEU A 31 -11.31 7.93 -7.59
N ILE A 32 -12.12 8.05 -6.53
CA ILE A 32 -11.64 8.55 -5.24
C ILE A 32 -10.57 7.61 -4.68
N SER A 33 -10.83 6.30 -4.67
CA SER A 33 -9.87 5.30 -4.18
C SER A 33 -8.56 5.28 -4.98
N PHE A 34 -8.66 5.41 -6.31
CA PHE A 34 -7.49 5.51 -7.18
C PHE A 34 -6.70 6.80 -6.92
N PHE A 35 -7.38 7.93 -6.80
CA PHE A 35 -6.74 9.22 -6.53
C PHE A 35 -6.02 9.24 -5.19
N ILE A 36 -6.66 8.72 -4.12
CA ILE A 36 -6.04 8.62 -2.80
C ILE A 36 -4.78 7.74 -2.87
N SER A 37 -4.87 6.58 -3.53
CA SER A 37 -3.72 5.67 -3.67
C SER A 37 -2.58 6.31 -4.45
N GLY A 38 -2.88 6.91 -5.60
CA GLY A 38 -1.90 7.60 -6.43
C GLY A 38 -1.26 8.80 -5.74
N PHE A 39 -2.02 9.54 -4.94
CA PHE A 39 -1.53 10.67 -4.16
C PHE A 39 -0.46 10.23 -3.14
N TYR A 40 -0.74 9.19 -2.34
CA TYR A 40 0.24 8.69 -1.37
C TYR A 40 1.46 8.06 -2.03
N SER A 41 1.28 7.26 -3.10
CA SER A 41 2.40 6.66 -3.83
C SER A 41 3.28 7.72 -4.49
N GLY A 42 2.68 8.76 -5.08
CA GLY A 42 3.41 9.88 -5.67
C GLY A 42 4.16 10.71 -4.64
N LEU A 43 3.54 11.00 -3.50
CA LEU A 43 4.17 11.73 -2.40
C LEU A 43 5.36 10.95 -1.83
N ALA A 44 5.21 9.65 -1.59
CA ALA A 44 6.28 8.79 -1.11
C ALA A 44 7.46 8.73 -2.10
N GLY A 45 7.18 8.55 -3.40
CA GLY A 45 8.20 8.52 -4.44
C GLY A 45 8.93 9.86 -4.62
N ALA A 46 8.20 10.98 -4.59
CA ALA A 46 8.79 12.31 -4.67
C ALA A 46 9.70 12.61 -3.47
N LEU A 47 9.27 12.21 -2.27
CA LEU A 47 10.08 12.35 -1.06
C LEU A 47 11.34 11.47 -1.13
N TYR A 48 11.20 10.21 -1.57
CA TYR A 48 12.32 9.29 -1.76
C TYR A 48 13.37 9.86 -2.73
N ALA A 49 12.93 10.34 -3.90
CA ALA A 49 13.81 10.94 -4.90
C ALA A 49 14.58 12.17 -4.37
N HIS A 50 13.93 12.97 -3.51
CA HIS A 50 14.56 14.13 -2.89
C HIS A 50 15.65 13.75 -1.88
N PHE A 51 15.46 12.67 -1.12
CA PHE A 51 16.45 12.20 -0.13
C PHE A 51 17.64 11.49 -0.78
N ASP A 52 17.40 10.57 -1.72
CA ASP A 52 18.45 9.71 -2.28
C ASP A 52 19.35 10.48 -3.26
N ARG A 53 18.87 11.60 -3.84
CA ARG A 53 19.55 12.49 -4.82
C ARG A 53 20.10 11.82 -6.09
N PHE A 54 20.15 10.49 -6.12
CA PHE A 54 20.66 9.66 -7.19
C PHE A 54 19.81 8.38 -7.29
N ILE A 55 19.01 8.28 -8.35
CA ILE A 55 18.12 7.14 -8.56
C ILE A 55 18.85 6.13 -9.43
N SER A 56 19.28 5.03 -8.81
CA SER A 56 19.81 3.88 -9.54
C SER A 56 18.74 2.81 -9.73
N PRO A 57 18.63 2.18 -10.92
CA PRO A 57 17.69 1.08 -11.13
C PRO A 57 17.99 -0.14 -10.23
N ASP A 58 19.22 -0.26 -9.73
CA ASP A 58 19.61 -1.29 -8.76
C ASP A 58 18.88 -1.18 -7.42
N THR A 59 18.40 0.01 -7.03
CA THR A 59 17.65 0.16 -5.76
C THR A 59 16.22 -0.39 -5.89
N PHE A 60 15.66 -0.40 -7.10
CA PHE A 60 14.32 -0.90 -7.39
C PHE A 60 14.34 -2.35 -7.89
N THR A 61 14.87 -3.25 -7.06
CA THR A 61 14.91 -4.68 -7.39
C THR A 61 13.54 -5.35 -7.23
N PHE A 62 13.36 -6.49 -7.92
CA PHE A 62 12.20 -7.36 -7.72
C PHE A 62 12.05 -7.82 -6.26
N SER A 63 13.17 -8.00 -5.55
CA SER A 63 13.18 -8.34 -4.13
C SER A 63 12.48 -7.27 -3.28
N LEU A 64 12.74 -5.99 -3.55
CA LEU A 64 12.09 -4.88 -2.84
C LEU A 64 10.58 -4.87 -3.06
N SER A 65 10.11 -5.12 -4.28
CA SER A 65 8.67 -5.22 -4.58
C SER A 65 7.98 -6.35 -3.81
N ILE A 66 8.60 -7.53 -3.73
CA ILE A 66 8.10 -8.64 -2.92
C ILE A 66 8.09 -8.26 -1.45
N LEU A 67 9.16 -7.62 -0.97
CA LEU A 67 9.30 -7.24 0.43
C LEU A 67 8.21 -6.26 0.85
N VAL A 68 7.92 -5.23 0.04
CA VAL A 68 6.80 -4.30 0.27
C VAL A 68 5.45 -5.04 0.29
N LEU A 69 5.26 -6.01 -0.60
CA LEU A 69 4.04 -6.83 -0.61
C LEU A 69 3.94 -7.70 0.66
N CYS A 70 5.05 -8.30 1.10
CA CYS A 70 5.15 -9.06 2.35
C CYS A 70 4.81 -8.19 3.57
N MET A 71 5.28 -6.95 3.64
CA MET A 71 4.92 -6.01 4.71
C MET A 71 3.41 -5.85 4.85
N VAL A 72 2.70 -5.68 3.72
CA VAL A 72 1.26 -5.49 3.70
C VAL A 72 0.52 -6.79 4.04
N ILE A 73 0.97 -7.93 3.52
CA ILE A 73 0.35 -9.24 3.78
C ILE A 73 0.48 -9.62 5.25
N ILE A 74 1.68 -9.49 5.82
CA ILE A 74 1.97 -9.81 7.22
C ILE A 74 1.21 -8.88 8.17
N GLY A 75 1.11 -7.59 7.83
CA GLY A 75 0.31 -6.63 8.59
C GLY A 75 -1.21 -6.82 8.48
N GLY A 76 -1.67 -7.52 7.43
CA GLY A 76 -3.08 -7.78 7.16
C GLY A 76 -3.65 -6.91 6.03
N MET A 77 -4.17 -7.56 4.99
CA MET A 77 -4.69 -6.93 3.76
C MET A 77 -6.03 -6.20 3.95
N GLY A 78 -6.76 -6.46 5.03
CA GLY A 78 -8.12 -5.94 5.24
C GLY A 78 -8.19 -4.61 5.97
N THR A 79 -7.10 -4.16 6.62
CA THR A 79 -7.12 -2.98 7.48
C THR A 79 -5.87 -2.14 7.32
N VAL A 80 -6.05 -0.86 6.97
CA VAL A 80 -4.97 0.16 6.91
C VAL A 80 -4.06 0.17 8.14
N PRO A 81 -4.55 0.17 9.41
CA PRO A 81 -3.66 0.18 10.57
C PRO A 81 -2.82 -1.10 10.70
N GLY A 82 -3.37 -2.26 10.30
CA GLY A 82 -2.63 -3.52 10.28
C GLY A 82 -1.47 -3.48 9.29
N SER A 83 -1.71 -3.01 8.07
CA SER A 83 -0.66 -2.88 7.05
C SER A 83 0.46 -1.91 7.48
N ILE A 84 0.10 -0.82 8.17
CA ILE A 84 1.09 0.14 8.71
C ILE A 84 1.95 -0.52 9.81
N LEU A 85 1.33 -1.25 10.74
CA LEU A 85 2.06 -1.97 11.79
C LEU A 85 2.98 -3.05 11.19
N GLY A 86 2.52 -3.79 10.20
CA GLY A 86 3.33 -4.79 9.49
C GLY A 86 4.55 -4.17 8.80
N ALA A 87 4.37 -3.03 8.13
CA ALA A 87 5.47 -2.30 7.52
C ALA A 87 6.49 -1.83 8.57
N ILE A 88 6.04 -1.22 9.66
CA ILE A 88 6.94 -0.74 10.73
C ILE A 88 7.74 -1.91 11.33
N ILE A 89 7.09 -3.02 11.64
CA ILE A 89 7.74 -4.19 12.26
C ILE A 89 8.82 -4.76 11.33
N ILE A 90 8.51 -4.92 10.04
CA ILE A 90 9.48 -5.49 9.08
C ILE A 90 10.64 -4.52 8.83
N VAL A 91 10.38 -3.22 8.71
CA VAL A 91 11.45 -2.22 8.55
C VAL A 91 12.40 -2.27 9.74
N ILE A 92 11.86 -2.22 10.96
CA ILE A 92 12.67 -2.32 12.18
C ILE A 92 13.45 -3.63 12.20
N LEU A 93 12.80 -4.74 11.89
CA LEU A 93 13.44 -6.06 11.85
C LEU A 93 14.61 -6.09 10.86
N LEU A 94 14.42 -5.56 9.65
CA LEU A 94 15.46 -5.49 8.63
C LEU A 94 16.62 -4.58 9.05
N GLU A 95 16.34 -3.46 9.70
CA GLU A 95 17.36 -2.53 10.17
C GLU A 95 18.20 -3.12 11.32
N TYR A 96 17.59 -3.93 12.20
CA TYR A 96 18.33 -4.72 13.18
C TYR A 96 19.13 -5.89 12.57
N LEU A 97 18.69 -6.43 11.44
CA LEU A 97 19.36 -7.55 10.76
C LEU A 97 20.43 -7.09 9.75
N GLN A 98 20.35 -5.86 9.24
CA GLN A 98 21.34 -5.26 8.35
C GLN A 98 22.79 -5.38 8.84
N PRO A 99 23.13 -5.08 10.13
CA PRO A 99 24.52 -5.23 10.60
C PRO A 99 25.01 -6.69 10.63
N LEU A 100 24.11 -7.68 10.53
CA LEU A 100 24.45 -9.10 10.39
C LEU A 100 24.49 -9.55 8.90
N GLY A 101 24.04 -8.72 7.96
CA GLY A 101 24.19 -8.98 6.52
C GLY A 101 25.56 -8.55 5.99
N ASP A 102 26.06 -7.42 6.50
CA ASP A 102 27.33 -6.78 6.08
C ASP A 102 28.61 -7.54 6.50
N TYR A 103 28.50 -8.66 7.24
CA TYR A 103 29.66 -9.52 7.55
C TYR A 103 29.94 -10.61 6.49
N ARG A 104 29.18 -10.67 5.39
CA ARG A 104 29.35 -11.66 4.31
C ARG A 104 29.86 -11.04 3.02
#